data_AF-Q9CCM0-F1
#
_entry.id   AF-Q9CCM0-F1
#
_cell.length_a   1.000
_cell.length_b   1.000
_cell.length_c   1.000
_cell.angle_alpha   90.00
_cell.angle_beta   90.00
_cell.angle_gamma   90.00
#
_symmetry.space_group_name_H-M   'P 1'
#
loop_
_entity.id
_entity.type
_entity.pdbx_description
1 polymer ?
#
loop_
_entity_poly.entity_id
_entity_poly.type
_entity_poly.pdbx_seq_one_letter_code
_entity_poly.pdbx_strand_id
1 'polypeptide(L)'
;MRTTATPANPATSRPVAASSRRRRPPTTTYRGDPGMWSWVLHRISGATIFFFLFVHVLDAAMLRVNPQTYNAVLSTYKAPIVGFMEYGLVAAVGFHGLNGIRVILIDFWSEGPRHQRLMLWIISVIFLLLLVPAGVVIGIHMWEHFRMWEHFR
;
A
#
# COMPACT_ATOMS: atom_id res chain seq x y z
N MET A 1 -67.28 -25.18 25.47
CA MET A 1 -66.60 -24.95 26.76
C MET A 1 -65.53 -26.03 26.93
N ARG A 2 -64.29 -25.75 26.53
CA ARG A 2 -63.12 -26.61 26.80
C ARG A 2 -61.86 -25.76 26.68
N THR A 3 -61.54 -25.08 27.77
CA THR A 3 -60.26 -24.36 27.92
C THR A 3 -59.25 -25.38 28.40
N THR A 4 -58.38 -25.84 27.51
CA THR A 4 -57.29 -26.75 27.86
C THR A 4 -56.22 -25.95 28.59
N ALA A 5 -56.11 -26.14 29.90
CA ALA A 5 -55.02 -25.57 30.69
C ALA A 5 -53.73 -26.34 30.38
N THR A 6 -52.76 -25.69 29.75
CA THR A 6 -51.40 -26.23 29.55
C THR A 6 -50.71 -26.31 30.92
N PRO A 7 -50.21 -27.49 31.34
CA PRO A 7 -49.54 -27.62 32.63
C PRO A 7 -48.17 -26.94 32.60
N ALA A 8 -47.90 -26.12 33.62
CA ALA A 8 -46.60 -25.52 33.86
C ALA A 8 -45.58 -26.61 34.18
N ASN A 9 -44.54 -26.74 33.37
CA ASN A 9 -43.47 -27.73 33.51
C ASN A 9 -42.52 -27.32 34.66
N PRO A 10 -42.48 -28.02 35.81
CA PRO A 10 -41.59 -27.70 36.91
C PRO A 10 -40.28 -28.47 36.72
N ALA A 11 -39.37 -27.90 35.94
CA ALA A 11 -37.97 -28.34 35.88
C ALA A 11 -37.03 -27.13 35.84
N THR A 12 -37.22 -26.24 36.81
CA THR A 12 -36.31 -25.12 37.09
C THR A 12 -35.32 -25.57 38.16
N SER A 13 -34.15 -26.06 37.75
CA SER A 13 -32.85 -25.83 38.41
C SER A 13 -31.79 -26.77 37.83
N ARG A 14 -31.34 -26.53 36.59
CA ARG A 14 -30.03 -27.06 36.15
C ARG A 14 -28.99 -26.07 36.67
N PRO A 15 -28.08 -26.45 37.58
CA PRO A 15 -27.03 -25.55 38.03
C PRO A 15 -26.19 -25.20 36.80
N VAL A 16 -26.17 -23.90 36.46
CA VAL A 16 -25.31 -23.35 35.42
C VAL A 16 -23.90 -23.47 35.98
N ALA A 17 -23.24 -24.60 35.71
CA ALA A 17 -21.82 -24.77 35.93
C ALA A 17 -21.12 -23.72 35.06
N ALA A 18 -20.81 -22.58 35.67
CA ALA A 18 -20.09 -21.49 35.05
C ALA A 18 -18.72 -22.03 34.63
N SER A 19 -18.60 -22.43 33.36
CA SER A 19 -17.32 -22.85 32.81
C SER A 19 -16.38 -21.64 32.82
N SER A 20 -15.48 -21.61 33.79
CA SER A 20 -14.40 -20.64 33.90
C SER A 20 -13.34 -20.91 32.84
N ARG A 21 -13.72 -20.81 31.56
CA ARG A 21 -12.76 -20.84 30.46
C ARG A 21 -11.92 -19.57 30.56
N ARG A 22 -10.81 -19.67 31.28
CA ARG A 22 -9.78 -18.64 31.46
C ARG A 22 -9.44 -18.04 30.10
N ARG A 23 -10.06 -16.91 29.75
CA ARG A 23 -9.75 -16.17 28.53
C ARG A 23 -8.29 -15.75 28.67
N ARG A 24 -7.41 -16.33 27.86
CA ARG A 24 -6.02 -15.85 27.75
C ARG A 24 -6.08 -14.35 27.44
N PRO A 25 -5.28 -13.49 28.11
CA PRO A 25 -5.29 -12.06 27.84
C PRO A 25 -5.08 -11.83 26.33
N PRO A 26 -5.83 -10.92 25.69
CA PRO A 26 -5.55 -10.53 24.31
C PRO A 26 -4.09 -10.06 24.24
N THR A 27 -3.27 -10.74 23.45
CA THR A 27 -1.92 -10.24 23.15
C THR A 27 -2.09 -9.04 22.22
N THR A 28 -1.56 -7.88 22.62
CA THR A 28 -1.67 -6.61 21.88
C THR A 28 -0.77 -6.57 20.63
N THR A 29 0.09 -7.56 20.43
CA THR A 29 1.03 -7.60 19.31
C THR A 29 0.32 -7.95 18.01
N TYR A 30 0.35 -6.99 17.07
CA TYR A 30 -0.22 -7.14 15.74
C TYR A 30 0.46 -8.29 14.97
N ARG A 31 -0.33 -9.15 14.31
CA ARG A 31 0.16 -10.39 13.64
C ARG A 31 0.61 -10.21 12.19
N GLY A 32 0.60 -8.99 11.64
CA GLY A 32 1.08 -8.77 10.28
C GLY A 32 0.15 -9.28 9.17
N ASP A 33 -1.17 -9.09 9.27
CA ASP A 33 -2.08 -9.39 8.15
C ASP A 33 -1.70 -8.55 6.90
N PRO A 34 -1.57 -9.20 5.71
CA PRO A 34 -1.20 -8.52 4.47
C PRO A 34 -2.15 -7.40 4.06
N GLY A 35 -3.43 -7.48 4.42
CA GLY A 35 -4.42 -6.44 4.13
C GLY A 35 -4.12 -5.13 4.86
N MET A 36 -3.73 -5.20 6.13
CA MET A 36 -3.32 -4.01 6.89
C MET A 36 -2.06 -3.38 6.33
N TRP A 37 -1.06 -4.19 5.94
CA TRP A 37 0.15 -3.68 5.30
C TRP A 37 -0.18 -2.98 3.99
N SER A 38 -1.08 -3.56 3.18
CA SER A 38 -1.54 -2.91 1.96
C SER A 38 -2.25 -1.58 2.24
N TRP A 39 -3.02 -1.49 3.32
CA TRP A 39 -3.65 -0.25 3.76
C TRP A 39 -2.62 0.81 4.20
N VAL A 40 -1.67 0.43 5.07
CA VAL A 40 -0.59 1.32 5.53
C VAL A 40 0.21 1.85 4.35
N LEU A 41 0.65 0.94 3.46
CA LEU A 41 1.41 1.30 2.27
C LEU A 41 0.63 2.24 1.34
N HIS A 42 -0.70 2.07 1.20
CA HIS A 42 -1.51 2.94 0.32
C HIS A 42 -1.53 4.38 0.82
N ARG A 43 -1.57 4.55 2.15
CA ARG A 43 -1.57 5.87 2.80
C ARG A 43 -0.20 6.52 2.71
N ILE A 44 0.86 5.76 3.00
CA ILE A 44 2.24 6.26 2.90
C ILE A 44 2.53 6.68 1.46
N SER A 45 2.25 5.81 0.47
CA SER A 45 2.51 6.14 -0.93
C SER A 45 1.69 7.35 -1.40
N GLY A 46 0.42 7.45 -0.99
CA GLY A 46 -0.42 8.61 -1.31
C GLY A 46 0.15 9.92 -0.73
N ALA A 47 0.60 9.90 0.51
CA ALA A 47 1.25 11.06 1.13
C ALA A 47 2.58 11.42 0.43
N THR A 48 3.40 10.42 0.08
CA THR A 48 4.64 10.63 -0.68
C THR A 48 4.37 11.28 -2.03
N ILE A 49 3.40 10.77 -2.80
CA ILE A 49 3.03 11.34 -4.10
C ILE A 49 2.51 12.77 -3.92
N PHE A 50 1.66 13.02 -2.93
CA PHE A 50 1.16 14.37 -2.65
C PHE A 50 2.29 15.38 -2.43
N PHE A 51 3.29 15.07 -1.60
CA PHE A 51 4.44 15.96 -1.40
C PHE A 51 5.35 16.05 -2.64
N PHE A 52 5.52 14.95 -3.38
CA PHE A 52 6.22 14.97 -4.66
C PHE A 52 5.55 15.91 -5.66
N LEU A 53 4.21 15.96 -5.71
CA LEU A 53 3.48 16.85 -6.61
C LEU A 53 3.79 18.34 -6.36
N PHE A 54 4.02 18.76 -5.11
CA PHE A 54 4.47 20.14 -4.84
C PHE A 54 5.83 20.41 -5.46
N VAL A 55 6.82 19.55 -5.20
CA VAL A 55 8.18 19.68 -5.77
C VAL A 55 8.10 19.67 -7.29
N HIS A 56 7.34 18.73 -7.86
CA HIS A 56 7.14 18.59 -9.30
C HIS A 56 6.55 19.84 -9.96
N VAL A 57 5.53 20.45 -9.35
CA VAL A 57 4.91 21.67 -9.88
C VAL A 57 5.86 22.87 -9.72
N LEU A 58 6.58 22.98 -8.61
CA LEU A 58 7.58 24.04 -8.42
C LEU A 58 8.70 23.97 -9.45
N ASP A 59 9.21 22.77 -9.74
CA ASP A 59 10.26 22.55 -10.72
C ASP A 59 9.78 22.89 -12.14
N ALA A 60 8.56 22.48 -12.49
CA ALA A 60 7.93 22.84 -13.76
C ALA A 60 7.62 24.35 -13.85
N ALA A 61 7.34 25.02 -12.73
CA ALA A 61 7.14 26.47 -12.70
C ALA A 61 8.47 27.22 -12.94
N MET A 62 9.60 26.71 -12.46
CA MET A 62 10.93 27.33 -12.65
C MET A 62 11.34 27.43 -14.12
N LEU A 63 10.92 26.49 -14.97
CA LEU A 63 11.11 26.57 -16.42
C LEU A 63 10.59 27.88 -17.02
N ARG A 64 9.51 28.42 -16.46
CA ARG A 64 8.90 29.67 -16.94
C ARG A 64 9.51 30.93 -16.31
N VAL A 65 10.09 30.81 -15.12
CA VAL A 65 10.62 31.94 -14.34
C VAL A 65 12.07 32.25 -14.69
N ASN A 66 12.94 31.23 -14.71
CA ASN A 66 14.35 31.40 -15.01
C ASN A 66 14.94 30.11 -15.62
N PRO A 67 15.12 30.07 -16.95
CA PRO A 67 15.68 28.91 -17.64
C PRO A 67 17.10 28.53 -17.17
N GLN A 68 17.92 29.51 -16.77
CA GLN A 68 19.27 29.28 -16.28
C GLN A 68 19.27 28.58 -14.91
N THR A 69 18.41 29.03 -13.99
CA THR A 69 18.20 28.37 -12.69
C THR A 69 17.66 26.96 -12.89
N TYR A 70 16.72 26.76 -13.81
CA TYR A 70 16.22 25.43 -14.16
C TYR A 70 17.34 24.50 -14.63
N ASN A 71 18.21 24.95 -15.54
CA ASN A 71 19.33 24.14 -16.03
C ASN A 71 20.30 23.75 -14.91
N ALA A 72 20.54 24.65 -13.95
CA ALA A 72 21.35 24.35 -12.78
C ALA A 72 20.69 23.28 -11.89
N VAL A 73 19.39 23.41 -11.58
CA VAL A 73 18.64 22.41 -10.81
C VAL A 73 18.59 21.07 -11.54
N LEU A 74 18.35 21.06 -12.85
CA LEU A 74 18.30 19.84 -13.66
C LEU A 74 19.62 19.05 -13.61
N SER A 75 20.76 19.74 -13.51
CA SER A 75 22.06 19.07 -13.35
C SER A 75 22.14 18.26 -12.04
N THR A 76 21.44 18.69 -10.99
CA THR A 76 21.40 17.96 -9.70
C THR A 76 20.58 16.68 -9.78
N TYR A 77 19.58 16.60 -10.67
CA TYR A 77 18.78 15.38 -10.87
C TYR A 77 19.57 14.22 -11.51
N LYS A 78 20.73 14.52 -12.11
CA LYS A 78 21.62 13.47 -12.65
C LYS A 78 22.39 12.71 -11.55
N ALA A 79 22.25 13.11 -10.29
CA ALA A 79 22.88 12.42 -9.18
C ALA A 79 22.25 11.02 -9.00
N PRO A 80 23.04 9.96 -8.78
CA PRO A 80 22.52 8.60 -8.61
C PRO A 80 21.50 8.43 -7.48
N ILE A 81 21.60 9.25 -6.43
CA ILE A 81 20.61 9.27 -5.35
C ILE A 81 19.22 9.63 -5.86
N VAL A 82 19.13 10.55 -6.83
CA VAL A 82 17.87 10.93 -7.47
C VAL A 82 17.34 9.78 -8.31
N GLY A 83 18.19 9.01 -9.00
CA GLY A 83 17.77 7.77 -9.67
C GLY A 83 17.12 6.74 -8.73
N PHE A 84 17.63 6.58 -7.51
CA PHE A 84 16.96 5.76 -6.49
C PHE A 84 15.62 6.35 -6.04
N MET A 85 15.53 7.68 -5.90
CA MET A 85 14.28 8.37 -5.56
C MET A 85 13.25 8.26 -6.69
N GLU A 86 13.67 8.35 -7.96
CA GLU A 86 12.83 8.15 -9.14
C GLU A 86 12.26 6.73 -9.18
N TYR A 87 13.11 5.71 -8.96
CA TYR A 87 12.64 4.34 -8.85
C TYR A 87 11.66 4.15 -7.68
N GLY A 88 11.96 4.75 -6.52
CA GLY A 88 11.05 4.77 -5.36
C GLY A 88 9.72 5.43 -5.67
N LEU A 89 9.72 6.51 -6.46
CA LEU A 89 8.51 7.20 -6.90
C LEU A 89 7.69 6.34 -7.88
N VAL A 90 8.34 5.67 -8.84
CA VAL A 90 7.68 4.70 -9.74
C VAL A 90 7.01 3.59 -8.94
N ALA A 91 7.69 3.05 -7.93
CA ALA A 91 7.12 2.08 -7.00
C ALA A 91 5.91 2.64 -6.23
N ALA A 92 6.03 3.86 -5.69
CA ALA A 92 4.95 4.51 -4.94
C ALA A 92 3.71 4.75 -5.79
N VAL A 93 3.87 5.32 -6.99
CA VAL A 93 2.78 5.60 -7.94
C VAL A 93 2.13 4.31 -8.42
N GLY A 94 2.94 3.33 -8.86
CA GLY A 94 2.44 2.05 -9.34
C GLY A 94 1.65 1.29 -8.27
N PHE A 95 2.18 1.22 -7.05
CA PHE A 95 1.47 0.61 -5.93
C PHE A 95 0.21 1.38 -5.55
N HIS A 96 0.28 2.71 -5.42
CA HIS A 96 -0.86 3.55 -5.05
C HIS A 96 -2.02 3.38 -6.03
N GLY A 97 -1.75 3.45 -7.35
CA GLY A 97 -2.74 3.32 -8.40
C GLY A 97 -3.38 1.93 -8.47
N LEU A 98 -2.56 0.86 -8.54
CA LEU A 98 -3.07 -0.52 -8.60
C LEU A 98 -3.87 -0.90 -7.35
N ASN A 99 -3.40 -0.47 -6.17
CA ASN A 99 -4.10 -0.69 -4.93
C ASN A 99 -5.39 0.14 -4.82
N GLY A 100 -5.38 1.38 -5.31
CA GLY A 100 -6.58 2.21 -5.43
C GLY A 100 -7.66 1.55 -6.29
N ILE A 101 -7.29 0.98 -7.44
CA ILE A 101 -8.19 0.18 -8.28
C ILE A 101 -8.77 -0.99 -7.48
N ARG A 102 -7.95 -1.70 -6.69
CA ARG A 102 -8.45 -2.79 -5.82
C ARG A 102 -9.53 -2.29 -4.86
N VAL A 103 -9.29 -1.16 -4.19
CA VAL A 103 -10.25 -0.56 -3.24
C VAL A 103 -11.54 -0.19 -3.96
N ILE A 104 -11.46 0.48 -5.11
CA ILE A 104 -12.63 0.83 -5.94
C ILE A 104 -13.43 -0.44 -6.31
N LEU A 105 -12.75 -1.50 -6.76
CA LEU A 105 -13.44 -2.75 -7.08
C LEU A 105 -14.13 -3.37 -5.86
N ILE A 106 -13.51 -3.32 -4.68
CA ILE A 106 -14.13 -3.84 -3.44
C ILE A 106 -15.36 -3.00 -3.04
N ASP A 107 -15.30 -1.68 -3.22
CA ASP A 107 -16.38 -0.77 -2.83
C ASP A 107 -17.61 -0.93 -3.72
N PHE A 108 -17.42 -1.21 -5.02
CA PHE A 108 -18.50 -1.30 -6.00
C PHE A 108 -18.93 -2.74 -6.37
N TRP A 109 -18.24 -3.77 -5.90
CA TRP A 109 -18.57 -5.16 -6.20
C TRP A 109 -19.02 -5.92 -4.95
N SER A 110 -20.25 -6.47 -4.97
CA SER A 110 -20.85 -7.20 -3.84
C SER A 110 -20.02 -8.38 -3.35
N GLU A 111 -19.33 -9.09 -4.25
CA GLU A 111 -18.43 -10.20 -3.92
C GLU A 111 -16.97 -9.75 -3.67
N GLY A 112 -16.68 -8.44 -3.74
CA GLY A 112 -15.36 -7.87 -3.55
C GLY A 112 -14.72 -8.24 -2.20
N PRO A 113 -15.41 -8.08 -1.05
CA PRO A 113 -14.87 -8.44 0.27
C PRO A 113 -14.51 -9.92 0.41
N ARG A 114 -15.21 -10.81 -0.32
CA ARG A 114 -14.93 -12.25 -0.34
C ARG A 114 -13.64 -12.57 -1.09
N HIS A 115 -13.35 -11.83 -2.16
CA HIS A 115 -12.18 -12.06 -3.02
C HIS A 115 -10.99 -11.14 -2.70
N GLN A 116 -11.06 -10.32 -1.65
CA GLN A 116 -10.02 -9.33 -1.30
C GLN A 116 -8.59 -9.89 -1.28
N ARG A 117 -8.39 -11.12 -0.77
CA ARG A 117 -7.06 -11.77 -0.70
C ARG A 117 -6.55 -12.13 -2.10
N LEU A 118 -7.41 -12.67 -2.95
CA LEU A 118 -7.07 -12.97 -4.34
C LEU A 118 -6.75 -11.70 -5.11
N MET A 119 -7.57 -10.65 -4.94
CA MET A 119 -7.33 -9.35 -5.58
C MET A 119 -6.01 -8.73 -5.12
N LEU A 120 -5.67 -8.82 -3.83
CA LEU A 120 -4.38 -8.38 -3.30
C LEU A 120 -3.21 -9.11 -3.99
N TRP A 121 -3.29 -10.43 -4.14
CA TRP A 121 -2.25 -11.19 -4.85
C TRP A 121 -2.16 -10.81 -6.32
N ILE A 122 -3.29 -10.66 -7.02
CA ILE A 122 -3.32 -10.24 -8.43
C ILE A 122 -2.61 -8.89 -8.61
N ILE A 123 -3.00 -7.86 -7.84
CA ILE A 123 -2.35 -6.54 -7.97
C ILE A 123 -0.88 -6.59 -7.58
N SER A 124 -0.49 -7.47 -6.64
CA SER A 124 0.90 -7.60 -6.20
C SER A 124 1.75 -8.24 -7.28
N VAL A 125 1.24 -9.25 -7.98
CA VAL A 125 1.90 -9.88 -9.13
C VAL A 125 2.03 -8.88 -10.27
N ILE A 126 0.97 -8.16 -10.62
CA ILE A 126 1.01 -7.12 -11.66
C ILE A 126 2.03 -6.03 -11.29
N PHE A 127 2.01 -5.57 -10.03
CA PHE A 127 2.96 -4.59 -9.54
C PHE A 127 4.41 -5.05 -9.68
N LEU A 128 4.72 -6.30 -9.28
CA LEU A 128 6.06 -6.86 -9.42
C LEU A 128 6.47 -7.04 -10.89
N LEU A 129 5.55 -7.45 -11.76
CA LEU A 129 5.81 -7.58 -13.20
C LEU A 129 6.10 -6.25 -13.88
N LEU A 130 5.55 -5.13 -13.38
CA LEU A 130 5.88 -3.79 -13.87
C LEU A 130 7.16 -3.24 -13.23
N LEU A 131 7.30 -3.44 -11.91
CA LEU A 131 8.37 -2.83 -11.14
C LEU A 131 9.73 -3.48 -11.40
N VAL A 132 9.80 -4.82 -11.46
CA VAL A 132 11.08 -5.53 -11.60
C VAL A 132 11.76 -5.22 -12.93
N PRO A 133 11.11 -5.30 -14.11
CA PRO A 133 11.73 -4.93 -15.37
C PRO A 133 12.15 -3.45 -15.41
N ALA A 134 11.31 -2.56 -14.88
CA ALA A 134 11.66 -1.14 -14.78
C ALA A 134 12.92 -0.93 -13.92
N GLY A 135 13.01 -1.62 -12.77
CA GLY A 135 14.17 -1.58 -11.89
C GLY A 135 15.43 -2.16 -12.53
N VAL A 136 15.32 -3.24 -13.31
CA VAL A 136 16.47 -3.82 -14.04
C VAL A 136 16.98 -2.83 -15.10
N VAL A 137 16.09 -2.23 -15.88
CA VAL A 137 16.47 -1.25 -16.92
C VAL A 137 17.14 -0.02 -16.29
N ILE A 138 16.55 0.52 -15.22
CA ILE A 138 17.13 1.66 -14.49
C ILE A 138 18.47 1.27 -13.87
N GLY A 139 18.58 0.08 -13.28
CA GLY A 139 19.81 -0.42 -12.66
C GLY A 139 20.96 -0.57 -13.66
N ILE A 140 20.69 -1.10 -14.86
CA ILE A 140 21.69 -1.20 -15.93
C ILE A 140 22.16 0.20 -16.35
N HIS A 141 21.22 1.13 -16.56
CA HIS A 141 21.55 2.50 -16.96
C HIS A 141 22.34 3.25 -15.87
N MET A 142 21.99 3.07 -14.60
CA MET A 142 22.73 3.64 -13.47
C MET A 142 24.14 3.06 -13.38
N TRP A 143 24.31 1.75 -13.60
CA TRP A 143 25.62 1.10 -13.58
C TRP A 143 26.59 1.69 -14.61
N GLU A 144 26.10 1.98 -15.81
CA GLU A 144 26.89 2.64 -16.85
C GLU A 144 27.32 4.06 -16.44
N HIS A 145 26.43 4.82 -15.81
CA HIS A 145 26.74 6.16 -15.29
C HIS A 145 27.76 6.14 -14.14
N PHE A 146 27.65 5.20 -13.20
CA PHE A 146 28.63 5.03 -12.13
C PHE A 146 30.02 4.68 -12.68
N ARG A 147 30.08 3.78 -13.67
CA ARG A 147 31.34 3.38 -14.32
C ARG A 147 32.00 4.53 -15.09
N MET A 148 31.23 5.47 -15.65
CA MET A 148 31.80 6.65 -16.28
C MET A 148 32.37 7.65 -15.25
N TRP A 149 31.73 7.80 -14.08
CA TRP A 149 32.20 8.72 -13.04
C TRP A 149 33.53 8.33 -12.38
N GLU A 150 33.87 7.03 -12.30
CA GLU A 150 35.18 6.59 -11.78
C GLU A 150 36.35 6.96 -12.70
N HIS A 151 36.14 7.11 -14.01
CA HIS A 151 37.21 7.46 -14.97
C HIS A 151 37.49 8.98 -15.05
N PHE A 152 36.61 9.81 -14.46
CA PHE A 152 36.78 11.28 -14.43
C PHE A 152 37.19 11.81 -13.05
N ARG A 153 37.54 10.93 -12.10
CA ARG A 153 38.33 11.27 -10.91
C ARG A 153 39.79 11.00 -11.20
#